data_AF-A0A5E4K6Z5-F1
#
_entry.id   AF-A0A5E4K6Z5-F1
#
_cell.length_a   1.000
_cell.length_b   1.000
_cell.length_c   1.000
_cell.angle_alpha   90.00
_cell.angle_beta   90.00
_cell.angle_gamma   90.00
#
_symmetry.space_group_name_H-M   'P 1'
#
loop_
_entity.id
_entity.type
_entity.pdbx_description
1 polymer ?
#
loop_
_entity_poly.entity_id
_entity_poly.type
_entity_poly.pdbx_seq_one_letter_code
_entity_poly.pdbx_strand_id
1 'polypeptide(L)'
;MKKNWNVYFGFFLRQIGAINVWVIFPLYLVSLRANELEVGLIYSLNPTLQFFIMRRLDRINTSTLIHAGDLFSAAAFIALIPMTIYYQAVVGMILIALSYSFLYVGSTRMLIETNEEKGAAAGLLNSSIAFATIIGSLIGGVILEYYSFRAVMAMGAFFAVLGYVVVRFNSSGKPQKSS
;
A
#
# COMPACT_ATOMS: atom_id res chain seq x y z
N MET A 1 2.57 -1.14 22.97
CA MET A 1 3.25 -0.72 21.71
C MET A 1 4.16 -1.78 21.08
N LYS A 2 5.16 -2.38 21.78
CA LYS A 2 6.08 -3.39 21.17
C LYS A 2 5.40 -4.61 20.54
N LYS A 3 4.18 -4.98 20.98
CA LYS A 3 3.46 -6.19 20.53
C LYS A 3 3.04 -6.14 19.05
N ASN A 4 2.78 -4.95 18.48
CA ASN A 4 2.28 -4.79 17.11
C ASN A 4 3.25 -4.03 16.20
N TRP A 5 4.50 -3.83 16.64
CA TRP A 5 5.49 -3.04 15.90
C TRP A 5 5.68 -3.53 14.47
N ASN A 6 5.59 -4.83 14.24
CA ASN A 6 5.73 -5.43 12.90
C ASN A 6 4.62 -4.97 11.94
N VAL A 7 3.39 -4.82 12.43
CA VAL A 7 2.26 -4.35 11.61
C VAL A 7 2.45 -2.88 11.28
N TYR A 8 2.82 -2.05 12.25
CA TYR A 8 3.10 -0.63 12.01
C TYR A 8 4.26 -0.44 11.04
N PHE A 9 5.38 -1.11 11.27
CA PHE A 9 6.58 -0.94 10.47
C PHE A 9 6.44 -1.55 9.07
N GLY A 10 5.79 -2.71 8.95
CA GLY A 10 5.46 -3.32 7.67
C GLY A 10 4.53 -2.44 6.83
N PHE A 11 3.45 -1.94 7.45
CA PHE A 11 2.53 -1.01 6.81
C PHE A 11 3.27 0.27 6.38
N PHE A 12 4.11 0.82 7.25
CA PHE A 12 4.92 2.01 6.97
C PHE A 12 5.82 1.82 5.74
N LEU A 13 6.55 0.72 5.65
CA LEU A 13 7.40 0.41 4.49
C LEU A 13 6.57 0.28 3.21
N ARG A 14 5.47 -0.47 3.27
CA ARG A 14 4.53 -0.57 2.14
C ARG A 14 4.00 0.80 1.72
N GLN A 15 3.71 1.68 2.69
CA GLN A 15 3.16 2.99 2.43
C GLN A 15 4.19 3.93 1.78
N ILE A 16 5.48 3.83 2.13
CA ILE A 16 6.56 4.53 1.42
C ILE A 16 6.54 4.16 -0.06
N GLY A 17 6.50 2.85 -0.36
CA GLY A 17 6.45 2.36 -1.74
C GLY A 17 5.21 2.85 -2.51
N ALA A 18 4.06 2.82 -1.85
CA ALA A 18 2.80 3.28 -2.43
C ALA A 18 2.81 4.78 -2.74
N ILE A 19 3.28 5.62 -1.81
CA ILE A 19 3.30 7.07 -2.01
C ILE A 19 4.33 7.47 -3.07
N ASN A 20 5.51 6.85 -3.05
CA ASN A 20 6.53 7.04 -4.08
C ASN A 20 5.92 6.89 -5.49
N VAL A 21 5.20 5.79 -5.71
CA VAL A 21 4.48 5.56 -6.96
C VAL A 21 3.40 6.61 -7.17
N TRP A 22 2.55 6.84 -6.17
CA TRP A 22 1.34 7.66 -6.29
C TRP A 22 1.59 9.11 -6.72
N VAL A 23 2.65 9.73 -6.18
CA VAL A 23 3.02 11.12 -6.49
C VAL A 23 3.46 11.28 -7.94
N ILE A 24 4.12 10.26 -8.49
CA ILE A 24 4.70 10.27 -9.84
C ILE A 24 3.74 9.70 -10.89
N PHE A 25 2.77 8.90 -10.47
CA PHE A 25 1.91 8.15 -11.37
C PHE A 25 1.11 8.98 -12.40
N PRO A 26 0.60 10.21 -12.14
CA PRO A 26 -0.07 10.99 -13.17
C PRO A 26 0.91 11.39 -14.28
N LEU A 27 2.13 11.78 -13.90
CA LEU A 27 3.19 12.12 -14.84
C LEU A 27 3.58 10.91 -15.70
N TYR A 28 3.56 9.70 -15.11
CA TYR A 28 3.82 8.49 -15.87
C TYR A 28 2.74 8.25 -16.93
N LEU A 29 1.46 8.39 -16.59
CA LEU A 29 0.35 8.23 -17.54
C LEU A 29 0.44 9.26 -18.70
N VAL A 30 0.74 10.52 -18.38
CA VAL A 30 0.91 11.57 -19.40
C VAL A 30 2.11 11.25 -20.32
N SER A 31 3.21 10.72 -19.78
CA SER A 31 4.35 10.26 -20.60
C SER A 31 3.98 9.13 -21.57
N LEU A 32 2.93 8.37 -21.27
CA LEU A 32 2.33 7.35 -22.13
C LEU A 32 1.20 7.87 -23.02
N ARG A 33 1.14 9.19 -23.21
CA ARG A 33 0.19 9.92 -24.06
C ARG A 33 -1.26 9.95 -23.52
N ALA A 34 -1.47 9.72 -22.23
CA ALA A 34 -2.78 9.96 -21.62
C ALA A 34 -3.09 11.46 -21.54
N ASN A 35 -4.32 11.85 -21.84
CA ASN A 35 -4.82 13.21 -21.60
C ASN A 35 -5.38 13.35 -20.15
N GLU A 36 -5.74 14.58 -19.78
CA GLU A 36 -6.21 14.90 -18.42
C GLU A 36 -7.47 14.13 -18.01
N LEU A 37 -8.42 13.93 -18.93
CA LEU A 37 -9.64 13.16 -18.67
C LEU A 37 -9.31 11.68 -18.43
N GLU A 38 -8.41 11.10 -19.21
CA GLU A 38 -7.98 9.71 -19.07
C GLU A 38 -7.24 9.48 -17.76
N VAL A 39 -6.36 10.41 -17.37
CA VAL A 39 -5.70 10.40 -16.06
C VAL A 39 -6.76 10.45 -14.95
N GLY A 40 -7.70 11.38 -15.03
CA GLY A 40 -8.78 11.52 -14.04
C GLY A 40 -9.63 10.25 -13.91
N LEU A 41 -10.02 9.63 -15.03
CA LEU A 41 -10.77 8.38 -15.05
C LEU A 41 -9.98 7.23 -14.40
N ILE A 42 -8.72 7.03 -14.79
CA ILE A 42 -7.86 5.99 -14.20
C ILE A 42 -7.68 6.22 -12.70
N TYR A 43 -7.46 7.47 -12.27
CA TYR A 43 -7.33 7.82 -10.87
C TYR A 43 -8.61 7.56 -10.07
N SER A 44 -9.76 7.88 -10.64
CA SER A 44 -11.07 7.69 -9.99
C SER A 44 -11.36 6.22 -9.67
N LEU A 45 -10.83 5.28 -10.47
CA LEU A 45 -11.03 3.84 -10.24
C LEU A 45 -10.62 3.44 -8.82
N ASN A 46 -9.53 4.04 -8.32
CA ASN A 46 -8.97 3.65 -7.04
C ASN A 46 -9.92 3.92 -5.85
N PRO A 47 -10.33 5.17 -5.54
CA PRO A 47 -11.26 5.43 -4.46
C PRO A 47 -12.64 4.79 -4.69
N THR A 48 -13.12 4.73 -5.94
CA THR A 48 -14.41 4.08 -6.26
C THR A 48 -14.38 2.60 -5.91
N LEU A 49 -13.36 1.87 -6.35
CA LEU A 49 -13.22 0.45 -6.04
C LEU A 49 -13.01 0.23 -4.55
N GLN A 50 -12.16 1.04 -3.89
CA GLN A 50 -11.94 0.93 -2.45
C GLN A 50 -13.23 1.07 -1.66
N PHE A 51 -14.09 2.03 -2.00
CA PHE A 51 -15.39 2.22 -1.36
C PHE A 51 -16.25 0.95 -1.40
N PHE A 52 -16.35 0.29 -2.55
CA PHE A 52 -17.14 -0.94 -2.69
C PHE A 52 -16.47 -2.15 -2.04
N ILE A 53 -15.14 -2.26 -2.14
CA ILE A 53 -14.38 -3.39 -1.59
C ILE A 53 -14.42 -3.37 -0.07
N MET A 54 -14.09 -2.24 0.56
CA MET A 54 -14.01 -2.12 2.03
C MET A 54 -15.32 -2.52 2.73
N ARG A 55 -16.48 -2.20 2.13
CA ARG A 55 -17.81 -2.57 2.63
C ARG A 55 -18.09 -4.07 2.70
N ARG A 56 -17.27 -4.91 2.05
CA ARG A 56 -17.45 -6.37 1.99
C ARG A 56 -16.45 -7.13 2.86
N LEU A 57 -15.54 -6.45 3.56
CA LEU A 57 -14.44 -7.09 4.28
C LEU A 57 -14.74 -7.42 5.75
N ASP A 58 -15.89 -7.03 6.28
CA ASP A 58 -16.23 -7.15 7.71
C ASP A 58 -16.18 -8.60 8.24
N ARG A 59 -16.48 -9.58 7.38
CA ARG A 59 -16.52 -11.01 7.75
C ARG A 59 -15.17 -11.73 7.60
N ILE A 60 -14.15 -11.07 7.06
CA ILE A 60 -12.85 -11.70 6.78
C ILE A 60 -11.91 -11.49 7.98
N ASN A 61 -11.15 -12.54 8.33
CA ASN A 61 -10.17 -12.49 9.41
C ASN A 61 -9.09 -11.42 9.14
N THR A 62 -8.70 -10.69 10.18
CA THR A 62 -7.74 -9.58 10.11
C THR A 62 -6.37 -10.00 9.58
N SER A 63 -5.85 -11.15 10.04
CA SER A 63 -4.58 -11.71 9.54
C SER A 63 -4.64 -12.04 8.04
N THR A 64 -5.74 -12.64 7.56
CA THR A 64 -5.93 -12.95 6.14
C THR A 64 -6.00 -11.68 5.30
N LEU A 65 -6.70 -10.65 5.79
CA LEU A 65 -6.78 -9.34 5.13
C LEU A 65 -5.40 -8.70 4.98
N ILE A 66 -4.60 -8.65 6.05
CA ILE A 66 -3.25 -8.07 5.99
C ILE A 66 -2.38 -8.85 4.99
N HIS A 67 -2.36 -10.19 5.07
CA HIS A 67 -1.56 -11.01 4.17
C HIS A 67 -1.95 -10.87 2.69
N ALA A 68 -3.25 -10.94 2.39
CA ALA A 68 -3.73 -10.77 1.02
C ALA A 68 -3.46 -9.34 0.52
N GLY A 69 -3.63 -8.33 1.37
CA GLY A 69 -3.36 -6.95 1.00
C GLY A 69 -1.89 -6.69 0.68
N ASP A 70 -0.95 -7.26 1.43
CA ASP A 70 0.49 -7.17 1.12
C ASP A 70 0.85 -7.86 -0.21
N LEU A 71 0.30 -9.05 -0.45
CA LEU A 71 0.50 -9.77 -1.72
C LEU A 71 -0.03 -8.97 -2.92
N PHE A 72 -1.24 -8.41 -2.78
CA PHE A 72 -1.80 -7.54 -3.81
C PHE A 72 -0.99 -6.26 -3.99
N SER A 73 -0.33 -5.74 -2.94
CA SER A 73 0.58 -4.58 -3.06
C SER A 73 1.77 -4.90 -3.95
N ALA A 74 2.45 -6.03 -3.67
CA ALA A 74 3.59 -6.45 -4.48
C ALA A 74 3.17 -6.71 -5.94
N ALA A 75 2.07 -7.43 -6.14
CA ALA A 75 1.53 -7.70 -7.47
C ALA A 75 1.16 -6.40 -8.22
N ALA A 76 0.54 -5.44 -7.53
CA ALA A 76 0.14 -4.16 -8.11
C ALA A 76 1.34 -3.39 -8.66
N PHE A 77 2.38 -3.19 -7.84
CA PHE A 77 3.52 -2.39 -8.27
C PHE A 77 4.36 -3.11 -9.34
N ILE A 78 4.47 -4.44 -9.27
CA ILE A 78 5.11 -5.24 -10.33
C ILE A 78 4.35 -5.08 -11.65
N ALA A 79 3.01 -5.10 -11.62
CA ALA A 79 2.17 -4.94 -12.81
C ALA A 79 2.32 -3.56 -13.47
N LEU A 80 2.77 -2.53 -12.73
CA LEU A 80 3.00 -1.18 -13.26
C LEU A 80 4.38 -1.00 -13.94
N ILE A 81 5.34 -1.90 -13.70
CA ILE A 81 6.70 -1.80 -14.28
C ILE A 81 6.72 -1.92 -15.82
N PRO A 82 6.07 -2.93 -16.44
CA PRO A 82 6.15 -3.13 -17.88
C PRO A 82 5.20 -2.22 -18.67
N MET A 83 4.69 -1.14 -18.07
CA MET A 83 3.66 -0.33 -18.71
C MET A 83 4.19 0.37 -19.97
N THR A 84 3.51 0.14 -21.09
CA THR A 84 3.82 0.74 -22.41
C THR A 84 2.70 1.62 -22.94
N ILE A 85 1.48 1.41 -22.48
CA ILE A 85 0.30 2.22 -22.79
C ILE A 85 -0.49 2.49 -21.50
N TYR A 86 -1.13 3.65 -21.40
CA TYR A 86 -1.79 4.08 -20.16
C TYR A 86 -2.96 3.18 -19.74
N TYR A 87 -3.67 2.52 -20.66
CA TYR A 87 -4.78 1.61 -20.30
C TYR A 87 -4.37 0.42 -19.43
N GLN A 88 -3.11 0.00 -19.47
CA GLN A 88 -2.59 -1.08 -18.61
C GLN A 88 -2.60 -0.68 -17.12
N ALA A 89 -2.61 0.62 -16.81
CA ALA A 89 -2.75 1.16 -15.47
C ALA A 89 -4.03 0.69 -14.75
N VAL A 90 -5.08 0.36 -15.49
CA VAL A 90 -6.36 -0.09 -14.93
C VAL A 90 -6.16 -1.35 -14.07
N VAL A 91 -5.36 -2.31 -14.55
CA VAL A 91 -5.05 -3.53 -13.80
C VAL A 91 -4.30 -3.19 -12.51
N GLY A 92 -3.31 -2.30 -12.59
CA GLY A 92 -2.59 -1.80 -11.42
C GLY A 92 -3.53 -1.12 -10.43
N MET A 93 -4.44 -0.25 -10.89
CA MET A 93 -5.39 0.48 -10.04
C MET A 93 -6.36 -0.44 -9.31
N ILE A 94 -6.84 -1.51 -9.96
CA ILE A 94 -7.68 -2.54 -9.32
C ILE A 94 -6.89 -3.25 -8.22
N LEU A 95 -5.65 -3.67 -8.50
CA LEU A 95 -4.80 -4.35 -7.52
C LEU A 95 -4.42 -3.45 -6.35
N ILE A 96 -4.12 -2.17 -6.60
CA ILE A 96 -3.86 -1.18 -5.54
C ILE A 96 -5.12 -1.00 -4.67
N ALA A 97 -6.29 -0.86 -5.28
CA ALA A 97 -7.55 -0.69 -4.55
C ALA A 97 -7.84 -1.90 -3.64
N LEU A 98 -7.70 -3.13 -4.16
CA LEU A 98 -7.80 -4.35 -3.37
C LEU A 98 -6.77 -4.35 -2.24
N SER A 99 -5.51 -4.10 -2.58
CA SER A 99 -4.40 -4.11 -1.63
C SER A 99 -4.61 -3.13 -0.47
N TYR A 100 -4.90 -1.87 -0.78
CA TYR A 100 -5.10 -0.84 0.23
C TYR A 100 -6.34 -1.12 1.09
N SER A 101 -7.45 -1.55 0.48
CA SER A 101 -8.67 -1.89 1.22
C SER A 101 -8.42 -3.00 2.24
N PHE A 102 -7.73 -4.05 1.81
CA PHE A 102 -7.45 -5.22 2.65
C PHE A 102 -6.49 -4.86 3.77
N LEU A 103 -5.37 -4.19 3.45
CA LEU A 103 -4.38 -3.79 4.45
C LEU A 103 -4.93 -2.78 5.45
N TYR A 104 -5.66 -1.77 4.98
CA TYR A 104 -6.18 -0.71 5.85
C TYR A 104 -7.24 -1.26 6.82
N VAL A 105 -8.23 -2.01 6.32
CA VAL A 105 -9.27 -2.62 7.15
C VAL A 105 -8.68 -3.67 8.10
N GLY A 106 -7.80 -4.54 7.60
CA GLY A 106 -7.15 -5.59 8.39
C GLY A 106 -6.29 -5.02 9.52
N SER A 107 -5.43 -4.04 9.20
CA SER A 107 -4.53 -3.41 10.18
C SER A 107 -5.30 -2.61 11.21
N THR A 108 -6.28 -1.80 10.78
CA THR A 108 -7.08 -0.98 11.70
C THR A 108 -7.85 -1.85 12.69
N ARG A 109 -8.53 -2.91 12.21
CA ARG A 109 -9.25 -3.84 13.08
C ARG A 109 -8.33 -4.56 14.05
N MET A 110 -7.21 -5.10 13.56
CA MET A 110 -6.21 -5.76 14.41
C MET A 110 -5.70 -4.82 15.51
N LEU A 111 -5.42 -3.55 15.19
CA LEU A 111 -4.92 -2.58 16.16
C LEU A 111 -5.98 -2.18 17.20
N ILE A 112 -7.25 -2.05 16.79
CA ILE A 112 -8.36 -1.73 17.69
C ILE A 112 -8.69 -2.91 18.63
N GLU A 113 -8.58 -4.15 18.13
CA GLU A 113 -8.89 -5.36 18.91
C GLU A 113 -7.77 -5.73 19.90
N THR A 114 -6.51 -5.37 19.59
CA THR A 114 -5.35 -5.81 20.39
C THR A 114 -4.78 -4.75 21.34
N ASN A 115 -5.27 -3.50 21.29
CA ASN A 115 -4.85 -2.43 22.19
C ASN A 115 -6.02 -1.92 23.04
N GLU A 116 -5.78 -1.65 24.31
CA GLU A 116 -6.75 -1.03 25.21
C GLU A 116 -7.08 0.40 24.76
N GLU A 117 -6.06 1.19 24.44
CA GLU A 117 -6.20 2.56 23.93
C GLU A 117 -6.39 2.60 22.40
N LYS A 118 -7.60 2.27 21.95
CA LYS A 118 -8.00 2.22 20.54
C LYS A 118 -7.67 3.50 19.76
N GLY A 119 -7.95 4.65 20.39
CA GLY A 119 -7.70 5.97 19.79
C GLY A 119 -6.21 6.23 19.54
N ALA A 120 -5.35 5.92 20.52
CA ALA A 120 -3.91 6.07 20.38
C ALA A 120 -3.33 5.12 19.34
N ALA A 121 -3.81 3.87 19.29
CA ALA A 121 -3.36 2.88 18.33
C ALA A 121 -3.69 3.28 16.87
N ALA A 122 -4.90 3.80 16.64
CA ALA A 122 -5.30 4.34 15.34
C ALA A 122 -4.57 5.66 15.00
N GLY A 123 -4.36 6.54 15.98
CA GLY A 123 -3.58 7.76 15.83
C GLY A 123 -2.16 7.46 15.37
N LEU A 124 -1.47 6.51 16.01
CA LEU A 124 -0.12 6.10 15.63
C LEU A 124 -0.05 5.52 14.20
N LEU A 125 -1.06 4.78 13.76
CA LEU A 125 -1.12 4.28 12.38
C LEU A 125 -1.18 5.45 11.40
N ASN A 126 -2.07 6.43 11.65
CA ASN A 126 -2.21 7.61 10.81
C ASN A 126 -0.93 8.47 10.81
N SER A 127 -0.27 8.65 11.96
CA SER A 127 1.03 9.32 12.04
C SER A 127 2.10 8.59 11.22
N SER A 128 2.09 7.26 11.25
CA SER A 128 3.00 6.43 10.44
C SER A 128 2.74 6.62 8.95
N ILE A 129 1.47 6.67 8.53
CA ILE A 129 1.07 6.95 7.15
C ILE A 129 1.56 8.34 6.72
N ALA A 130 1.31 9.37 7.53
CA ALA A 130 1.74 10.73 7.22
C ALA A 130 3.26 10.84 7.07
N PHE A 131 4.02 10.17 7.96
CA PHE A 131 5.47 10.15 7.86
C PHE A 131 5.95 9.39 6.61
N ALA A 132 5.33 8.26 6.28
CA ALA A 132 5.58 7.52 5.06
C ALA A 132 5.29 8.37 3.81
N THR A 133 4.29 9.26 3.87
CA THR A 133 3.98 10.17 2.77
C THR A 133 5.13 11.13 2.49
N ILE A 134 5.75 11.70 3.53
CA ILE A 134 6.89 12.61 3.38
C ILE A 134 8.06 11.88 2.72
N ILE A 135 8.45 10.73 3.29
CA ILE A 135 9.59 9.95 2.79
C ILE A 135 9.33 9.41 1.38
N GLY A 136 8.15 8.84 1.15
CA GLY A 136 7.77 8.28 -0.14
C GLY A 136 7.77 9.32 -1.25
N SER A 137 7.24 10.53 -0.99
CA SER A 137 7.23 11.62 -1.97
C SER A 137 8.64 12.07 -2.33
N LEU A 138 9.52 12.21 -1.33
CA LEU A 138 10.93 12.56 -1.57
C LEU A 138 11.65 11.50 -2.39
N ILE A 139 11.51 10.21 -2.02
CA ILE A 139 12.13 9.11 -2.77
C ILE A 139 11.59 9.08 -4.20
N GLY A 140 10.28 9.23 -4.41
CA GLY A 140 9.69 9.22 -5.76
C GLY A 140 10.19 10.35 -6.63
N GLY A 141 10.29 11.56 -6.09
CA GLY A 141 10.86 12.72 -6.79
C GLY A 141 12.31 12.49 -7.20
N VAL A 142 13.17 12.10 -6.25
CA VAL A 142 14.60 11.86 -6.51
C VAL A 142 14.81 10.73 -7.52
N ILE A 143 14.10 9.61 -7.37
CA ILE A 143 14.25 8.49 -8.31
C ILE A 143 13.78 8.89 -9.72
N LEU A 144 12.71 9.68 -9.85
CA LEU A 144 12.29 10.17 -11.16
C LEU A 144 13.33 11.11 -11.77
N GLU A 145 13.91 12.01 -10.99
CA GLU A 145 14.89 13.01 -11.45
C GLU A 145 16.16 12.36 -12.02
N TYR A 146 16.69 11.33 -11.34
CA TYR A 146 17.95 10.69 -11.74
C TYR A 146 17.79 9.42 -12.59
N TYR A 147 16.60 8.82 -12.64
CA TYR A 147 16.37 7.54 -13.33
C TYR A 147 15.19 7.61 -14.31
N SER A 148 14.07 6.94 -13.99
CA SER A 148 12.93 6.82 -14.91
C SER A 148 11.65 6.45 -14.16
N PHE A 149 10.49 6.61 -14.82
CA PHE A 149 9.20 6.16 -14.30
C PHE A 149 9.19 4.68 -13.90
N ARG A 150 9.86 3.82 -14.68
CA ARG A 150 9.93 2.38 -14.36
C ARG A 150 10.73 2.10 -13.10
N ALA A 151 11.79 2.88 -12.84
CA ALA A 151 12.58 2.77 -11.61
C ALA A 151 11.74 3.16 -10.38
N VAL A 152 10.89 4.17 -10.50
CA VAL A 152 9.91 4.56 -9.46
C VAL A 152 8.97 3.40 -9.15
N MET A 153 8.39 2.74 -10.17
CA MET A 153 7.51 1.57 -9.98
C MET A 153 8.24 0.39 -9.34
N ALA A 154 9.48 0.11 -9.78
CA ALA A 154 10.32 -0.94 -9.21
C ALA A 154 10.65 -0.68 -7.74
N MET A 155 10.89 0.59 -7.36
CA MET A 155 11.09 0.98 -5.97
C MET A 155 9.83 0.80 -5.13
N GLY A 156 8.65 1.11 -5.69
CA GLY A 156 7.37 0.79 -5.07
C GLY A 156 7.21 -0.71 -4.78
N ALA A 157 7.54 -1.56 -5.75
CA ALA A 157 7.52 -3.02 -5.60
C ALA A 157 8.53 -3.50 -4.54
N PHE A 158 9.74 -2.95 -4.54
CA PHE A 158 10.77 -3.26 -3.54
C PHE A 158 10.27 -3.00 -2.12
N PHE A 159 9.73 -1.80 -1.85
CA PHE A 159 9.21 -1.45 -0.53
C PHE A 159 7.98 -2.28 -0.13
N ALA A 160 7.11 -2.62 -1.07
CA ALA A 160 5.98 -3.51 -0.79
C ALA A 160 6.43 -4.93 -0.40
N VAL A 161 7.39 -5.51 -1.13
CA VAL A 161 7.95 -6.82 -0.81
C VAL A 161 8.70 -6.77 0.53
N LEU A 162 9.47 -5.71 0.78
CA LEU A 162 10.19 -5.52 2.04
C LEU A 162 9.23 -5.41 3.23
N GLY A 163 8.14 -4.65 3.08
CA GLY A 163 7.07 -4.56 4.07
C GLY A 163 6.46 -5.93 4.38
N TYR A 164 6.12 -6.70 3.34
CA TYR A 164 5.59 -8.06 3.49
C TYR A 164 6.56 -9.00 4.22
N VAL A 165 7.84 -8.97 3.85
CA VAL A 165 8.91 -9.76 4.46
C VAL A 165 9.03 -9.43 5.96
N VAL A 166 9.03 -8.15 6.32
CA VAL A 166 9.09 -7.70 7.73
C VAL A 166 7.91 -8.23 8.55
N VAL A 167 6.69 -8.14 8.01
CA VAL A 167 5.50 -8.68 8.69
C VAL A 167 5.62 -10.19 8.85
N ARG A 168 6.10 -10.90 7.82
CA ARG A 168 6.12 -12.37 7.82
C ARG A 168 7.21 -12.95 8.71
N PHE A 169 8.46 -12.48 8.58
CA PHE A 169 9.59 -13.04 9.32
C PHE A 169 9.44 -12.86 10.83
N ASN A 170 8.97 -11.69 11.27
CA ASN A 170 8.78 -11.45 12.70
C ASN A 170 7.51 -12.11 13.27
N SER A 171 6.53 -12.48 12.43
CA SER A 171 5.37 -13.28 12.86
C SER A 171 5.74 -14.76 13.12
N SER A 172 6.80 -15.28 12.49
CA SER A 172 7.32 -16.63 12.72
C SER A 172 8.07 -16.80 14.06
N GLY A 173 8.32 -15.70 14.79
CA GLY A 173 9.16 -15.68 15.98
C GLY A 173 8.47 -15.91 17.33
N LYS A 174 7.13 -16.02 17.41
CA LYS A 174 6.44 -16.30 18.69
C LYS A 174 5.15 -17.10 18.49
N PRO A 175 5.09 -18.38 18.89
CA PRO A 175 3.81 -19.00 19.24
C PRO A 175 3.38 -18.39 20.58
N GLN A 176 2.45 -17.43 20.56
CA GLN A 176 1.85 -16.94 21.80
C GLN A 176 0.72 -17.90 22.20
N LYS A 177 1.09 -18.98 22.88
CA LYS A 177 0.19 -19.69 23.80
C LYS A 177 -0.04 -18.79 25.01
N SER A 178 -1.31 -18.56 25.36
CA SER A 178 -1.84 -18.74 26.72
C SER A 178 -3.37 -18.84 26.56
N SER A 179 -4.05 -19.87 27.06
CA SER A 179 -4.25 -20.22 28.47
C SER A 179 -4.74 -19.04 29.29
#